data_AF-B9A9U6-F1
#
_entry.id   AF-B9A9U6-F1
#
_cell.length_a   1.000
_cell.length_b   1.000
_cell.length_c   1.000
_cell.angle_alpha   90.00
_cell.angle_beta   90.00
_cell.angle_gamma   90.00
#
_symmetry.space_group_name_H-M   'P 1'
#
loop_
_entity.id
_entity.type
_entity.pdbx_description
1 polymer ?
#
loop_
_entity_poly.entity_id
_entity_poly.type
_entity_poly.pdbx_seq_one_letter_code
_entity_poly.pdbx_strand_id
1 'polypeptide(L)'
;MEVIHIAFERSALELWLTKGGEIRGKLNGIGFAQTLNMEVDSAQHLIVRDVSLQGSRLALPGTSQESMPAEIKQELEALDNEWHQQHSAFSEQQKCLFIHSDWLGRIEASLQDVGAQIRQAQQC
;
A
#
# COMPACT_ATOMS: atom_id res chain seq x y z
N MET A 1 -6.95 13.64 -11.22
CA MET A 1 -6.61 12.83 -10.02
C MET A 1 -5.15 13.08 -9.73
N GLU A 2 -4.82 13.46 -8.50
CA GLU A 2 -3.43 13.61 -8.07
C GLU A 2 -2.82 12.22 -7.82
N VAL A 3 -1.58 12.03 -8.26
CA VAL A 3 -0.87 10.75 -8.17
C VAL A 3 0.42 10.97 -7.41
N ILE A 4 0.56 10.32 -6.26
CA ILE A 4 1.73 10.45 -5.37
C ILE A 4 2.74 9.32 -5.56
N HIS A 5 2.31 8.18 -6.07
CA HIS A 5 3.19 7.07 -6.43
C HIS A 5 2.59 6.26 -7.58
N ILE A 6 3.45 5.53 -8.30
CA ILE A 6 3.05 4.66 -9.41
C ILE A 6 3.66 3.29 -9.17
N ALA A 7 2.83 2.25 -9.20
CA ALA A 7 3.30 0.88 -9.08
C ALA A 7 3.49 0.27 -10.47
N PHE A 8 4.69 -0.28 -10.70
CA PHE A 8 5.07 -0.94 -11.95
C PHE A 8 5.23 -2.44 -11.73
N GLU A 9 4.83 -3.22 -12.73
CA GLU A 9 5.26 -4.62 -12.80
C GLU A 9 6.72 -4.65 -13.25
N ARG A 10 7.58 -5.33 -12.48
CA ARG A 10 9.02 -5.38 -12.73
C ARG A 10 9.36 -5.91 -14.13
N SER A 11 8.71 -6.98 -14.56
CA SER A 11 8.89 -7.61 -15.87
C SER A 11 8.58 -6.64 -17.03
N ALA A 12 7.50 -5.86 -16.90
CA ALA A 12 7.09 -4.87 -17.88
C ALA A 12 8.06 -3.69 -17.94
N LEU A 13 8.56 -3.22 -16.79
CA LEU A 13 9.56 -2.17 -16.72
C LEU A 13 10.90 -2.61 -17.34
N GLU A 14 11.36 -3.83 -17.06
CA GLU A 14 12.58 -4.39 -17.66
C GLU A 14 12.46 -4.51 -19.19
N LEU A 15 11.30 -4.97 -19.69
CA LEU A 15 11.04 -5.05 -21.13
C LEU A 15 11.03 -3.67 -21.78
N TRP A 16 10.40 -2.68 -21.14
CA TRP A 16 10.35 -1.31 -21.65
C TRP A 16 11.73 -0.65 -21.66
N LEU A 17 12.55 -0.84 -20.63
CA LEU A 17 13.92 -0.32 -20.58
C LEU A 17 14.82 -0.92 -21.68
N THR A 18 14.56 -2.16 -22.10
CA THR A 18 15.39 -2.86 -23.09
C THR A 18 14.91 -2.66 -24.53
N LYS A 19 13.59 -2.63 -24.76
CA LYS A 19 13.01 -2.59 -26.12
C LYS A 19 12.28 -1.28 -26.44
N GLY A 20 12.03 -0.43 -25.44
CA GLY A 20 11.18 0.75 -25.58
C GLY A 20 9.70 0.40 -25.77
N GLY A 21 8.95 1.34 -26.36
CA GLY A 21 7.51 1.20 -26.60
C GLY A 21 6.65 1.83 -25.51
N GLU A 22 5.44 1.29 -25.31
CA GLU A 22 4.50 1.77 -24.30
C GLU A 22 4.73 1.06 -22.96
N ILE A 23 4.70 1.83 -21.86
CA ILE A 23 4.71 1.30 -20.49
C ILE A 23 3.37 1.60 -19.81
N ARG A 24 2.94 0.66 -18.98
CA ARG A 24 1.73 0.79 -18.17
C ARG A 24 2.06 0.68 -16.69
N GLY A 25 1.39 1.49 -15.88
CA GLY A 25 1.55 1.48 -14.42
C GLY A 25 0.22 1.72 -13.71
N LYS A 26 0.11 1.24 -12.47
CA LYS A 26 -1.05 1.51 -11.61
C LYS A 26 -0.83 2.82 -10.87
N LEU A 27 -1.75 3.77 -11.05
CA LEU A 27 -1.71 5.05 -10.36
C LEU A 27 -2.12 4.84 -8.90
N ASN A 28 -1.32 5.34 -7.95
CA ASN A 28 -1.49 5.14 -6.51
C ASN A 28 -1.63 3.66 -6.09
N GLY A 29 -1.03 2.75 -6.87
CA GLY A 29 -1.02 1.31 -6.58
C GLY A 29 -2.35 0.58 -6.82
N ILE A 30 -3.41 1.29 -7.21
CA ILE A 30 -4.77 0.75 -7.32
C ILE A 30 -5.31 0.79 -8.76
N GLY A 31 -6.36 0.01 -9.01
CA GLY A 31 -7.06 -0.01 -10.31
C GLY A 31 -6.30 -0.69 -11.45
N PHE A 32 -6.73 -0.40 -12.68
CA PHE A 32 -6.12 -0.92 -13.90
C PHE A 32 -4.83 -0.17 -14.27
N ALA A 33 -3.87 -0.88 -14.86
CA ALA A 33 -2.65 -0.29 -15.35
C ALA A 33 -2.94 0.63 -16.55
N GLN A 34 -2.64 1.91 -16.40
CA GLN A 34 -2.84 2.95 -17.40
C GLN A 34 -1.54 3.17 -18.17
N THR A 35 -1.65 3.53 -19.46
CA THR A 35 -0.49 3.89 -20.27
C THR A 35 0.11 5.20 -19.75
N LEU A 36 1.43 5.24 -19.59
CA LEU A 36 2.15 6.38 -19.05
C LEU A 36 3.09 6.96 -20.10
N ASN A 37 3.14 8.29 -20.17
CA ASN A 37 4.16 8.98 -20.94
C ASN A 37 5.45 9.02 -20.11
N MET A 38 6.39 8.14 -20.45
CA MET A 38 7.65 7.97 -19.73
C MET A 38 8.85 8.05 -20.66
N GLU A 39 9.94 8.58 -20.12
CA GLU A 39 11.23 8.63 -20.80
C GLU A 39 12.39 8.49 -19.80
N VAL A 40 13.56 8.16 -20.34
CA VAL A 40 14.82 8.18 -19.61
C VAL A 40 15.54 9.48 -19.95
N ASP A 41 15.79 10.33 -18.95
CA ASP A 41 16.49 11.59 -19.16
C ASP A 41 18.00 11.38 -19.43
N SER A 42 18.71 12.46 -19.81
CA SER A 42 20.16 12.42 -20.06
C SER A 42 21.00 12.09 -18.82
N ALA A 43 20.42 12.20 -17.62
CA ALA A 43 21.04 11.86 -16.36
C ALA A 43 20.62 10.46 -15.85
N GLN A 44 20.02 9.63 -16.71
CA GLN A 44 19.58 8.26 -16.42
C GLN A 44 18.47 8.14 -15.37
N HIS A 45 17.58 9.13 -15.30
CA HIS A 45 16.38 9.07 -14.45
C HIS A 45 15.12 8.79 -15.26
N LEU A 46 14.15 8.14 -14.62
CA LEU A 46 12.82 7.97 -15.18
C LEU A 46 11.99 9.23 -14.94
N ILE A 47 11.46 9.81 -16.01
CA ILE A 47 10.57 10.98 -15.97
C ILE A 47 9.19 10.55 -16.47
N VAL A 48 8.14 10.91 -15.72
CA VAL A 48 6.74 10.78 -16.15
C VAL A 48 6.23 12.16 -16.56
N ARG A 49 5.52 12.24 -17.69
CA ARG A 49 4.92 13.48 -18.18
C ARG A 49 3.40 13.46 -18.13
N ASP A 50 2.80 14.56 -17.73
CA ASP A 50 1.35 14.75 -17.77
C ASP A 50 0.86 15.24 -19.15
N VAL A 51 -0.44 15.54 -19.25
CA VAL A 51 -1.07 16.07 -20.48
C VAL A 51 -0.54 17.44 -20.89
N SER A 52 0.10 18.17 -19.98
CA SER A 52 0.74 19.47 -20.20
C SER A 52 2.24 19.34 -20.46
N LEU A 53 2.74 18.10 -20.62
CA LEU A 53 4.16 17.74 -20.75
C LEU A 53 5.04 18.12 -19.55
N GLN A 54 4.45 18.38 -18.39
CA GLN A 54 5.20 18.62 -17.16
C GLN A 54 5.85 17.33 -16.69
N GLY A 55 7.18 17.33 -16.61
CA GLY A 55 7.98 16.16 -16.23
C GLY A 55 8.16 16.06 -14.71
N SER A 56 7.88 14.89 -14.16
CA SER A 56 8.16 14.54 -12.76
C SER A 56 9.15 13.38 -12.70
N ARG A 57 10.21 13.54 -11.91
CA ARG A 57 11.24 12.51 -11.73
C ARG A 57 10.77 11.44 -10.73
N LEU A 58 10.89 10.18 -11.12
CA LEU A 58 10.63 9.05 -10.23
C LEU A 58 11.82 8.77 -9.31
N ALA A 59 11.48 8.38 -8.09
CA ALA A 59 12.42 7.84 -7.11
C ALA A 59 11.88 6.51 -6.60
N LEU A 60 12.78 5.60 -6.24
CA LEU A 60 12.40 4.43 -5.45
C LEU A 60 12.05 4.88 -4.04
N PRO A 61 11.12 4.21 -3.35
CA PRO A 61 10.98 4.39 -1.90
C PRO A 61 12.37 4.17 -1.28
N GLY A 62 12.84 5.15 -0.52
CA GLY A 62 14.22 5.16 -0.04
C GLY A 62 14.51 3.92 0.80
N THR A 63 15.65 3.26 0.56
CA THR A 63 16.27 2.29 1.47
C THR A 63 16.96 2.96 2.66
N SER A 64 16.68 4.24 2.92
CA SER A 64 17.35 5.03 3.94
C SER A 64 16.91 4.57 5.33
N GLN A 65 17.90 4.36 6.20
CA GLN A 65 17.83 3.95 7.61
C GLN A 65 17.03 4.90 8.53
N GLU A 66 16.08 5.68 8.02
CA GLU A 66 15.05 6.27 8.85
C GLU A 66 14.01 5.17 9.08
N SER A 67 14.15 4.49 10.22
CA SER A 67 13.04 3.75 10.82
C SER A 67 11.76 4.56 10.63
N MET A 68 10.67 3.91 10.19
CA MET A 68 9.31 4.46 10.05
C MET A 68 9.13 5.72 10.93
N PRO A 69 8.77 6.88 10.35
CA PRO A 69 8.74 8.15 11.08
C PRO A 69 8.05 8.00 12.44
N ALA A 70 8.62 8.62 13.48
CA ALA A 70 8.17 8.41 14.85
C ALA A 70 6.67 8.68 15.04
N GLU A 71 6.12 9.65 14.30
CA GLU A 71 4.69 9.96 14.27
C GLU A 71 3.86 8.79 13.73
N ILE A 72 4.24 8.22 12.57
CA ILE A 72 3.55 7.06 11.98
C ILE A 72 3.67 5.85 12.91
N LYS A 73 4.84 5.64 13.53
CA LYS A 73 5.03 4.56 14.50
C LYS A 73 4.11 4.71 15.71
N GLN A 74 4.02 5.90 16.27
CA GLN A 74 3.16 6.18 17.43
C GLN A 74 1.69 5.97 17.11
N GLU A 75 1.21 6.47 15.97
CA GLU A 75 -0.17 6.27 15.53
C GLU A 75 -0.46 4.79 15.27
N LEU A 76 0.49 4.05 14.71
CA LEU A 76 0.34 2.62 14.43
C LEU A 76 0.36 1.77 15.70
N GLU A 77 1.14 2.16 16.72
CA GLU A 77 1.11 1.56 18.07
C GLU A 77 -0.21 1.87 18.79
N ALA A 78 -0.74 3.09 18.66
CA ALA A 78 -2.04 3.45 19.22
C ALA A 78 -3.16 2.61 18.57
N LEU A 79 -3.13 2.46 17.25
CA LEU A 79 -4.09 1.66 16.50
C LEU A 79 -4.00 0.16 16.86
N ASP A 80 -2.79 -0.37 17.02
CA ASP A 80 -2.58 -1.77 17.44
C ASP A 80 -3.12 -2.01 18.86
N ASN A 81 -2.92 -1.07 19.79
CA ASN A 81 -3.50 -1.14 21.13
C ASN A 81 -5.03 -1.10 21.11
N GLU A 82 -5.63 -0.24 20.27
CA GLU A 82 -7.09 -0.18 20.11
C GLU A 82 -7.63 -1.51 19.55
N TRP A 83 -6.96 -2.09 18.54
CA TRP A 83 -7.31 -3.40 18.00
C TRP A 83 -7.30 -4.49 19.08
N HIS A 84 -6.26 -4.54 19.92
CA HIS A 84 -6.19 -5.50 21.03
C HIS A 84 -7.31 -5.31 22.05
N GLN A 85 -7.67 -4.07 22.38
CA GLN A 85 -8.80 -3.77 23.28
C GLN A 85 -10.14 -4.24 22.69
N GLN A 86 -10.39 -3.98 21.40
CA GLN A 86 -11.60 -4.42 20.71
C GLN A 86 -11.67 -5.95 20.63
N HIS A 87 -10.55 -6.60 20.31
CA HIS A 87 -10.47 -8.07 20.23
C HIS A 87 -10.69 -8.72 21.60
N SER A 88 -10.14 -8.15 22.68
CA SER A 88 -10.36 -8.63 24.05
C SER A 88 -11.83 -8.47 24.46
N ALA A 89 -12.44 -7.31 24.20
CA ALA A 89 -13.85 -7.06 24.52
C ALA A 89 -14.78 -8.03 23.78
N PHE A 90 -14.51 -8.31 22.50
CA PHE A 90 -15.23 -9.34 21.75
C PHE A 90 -15.02 -10.73 22.34
N SER A 91 -13.77 -11.09 22.66
CA SER A 91 -13.41 -12.40 23.21
C SER A 91 -14.06 -12.69 24.56
N GLU A 92 -14.29 -11.66 25.37
CA GLU A 92 -15.00 -11.75 26.66
C GLU A 92 -16.51 -11.94 26.47
N GLN A 93 -17.12 -11.28 25.49
CA GLN A 93 -18.57 -11.25 25.29
C GLN A 93 -19.09 -12.31 24.31
N GLN A 94 -18.24 -12.93 23.49
CA GLN A 94 -18.64 -13.91 22.46
C GLN A 94 -19.38 -15.13 23.01
N LYS A 95 -19.23 -15.45 24.31
CA LYS A 95 -19.91 -16.57 24.98
C LYS A 95 -21.36 -16.19 25.33
N CYS A 96 -22.17 -15.87 24.33
CA CYS A 96 -23.57 -15.52 24.49
C CYS A 96 -24.48 -16.61 23.93
N LEU A 97 -25.38 -17.14 24.78
CA LEU A 97 -26.33 -18.20 24.40
C LEU A 97 -27.28 -17.79 23.26
N PHE A 98 -27.50 -16.48 23.10
CA PHE A 98 -28.44 -15.91 22.13
C PHE A 98 -27.79 -15.57 20.79
N ILE A 99 -26.48 -15.78 20.64
CA ILE A 99 -25.73 -15.48 19.42
C ILE A 99 -25.35 -16.78 18.73
N HIS A 100 -25.69 -16.89 17.44
CA HIS A 100 -25.37 -18.06 16.64
C HIS A 100 -23.86 -18.11 16.33
N SER A 101 -23.24 -19.30 16.43
CA SER A 101 -21.80 -19.50 16.28
C SER A 101 -21.24 -19.03 14.93
N ASP A 102 -22.02 -19.14 13.86
CA ASP A 102 -21.59 -18.73 12.51
C ASP A 102 -21.25 -17.24 12.42
N TRP A 103 -21.95 -16.40 13.21
CA TRP A 103 -21.64 -14.97 13.28
C TRP A 103 -20.33 -14.72 14.02
N LEU A 104 -20.01 -15.52 15.05
CA LEU A 104 -18.75 -15.38 15.79
C LEU A 104 -17.54 -15.61 14.87
N GLY A 105 -17.59 -16.64 14.01
CA GLY A 105 -16.51 -16.92 13.06
C GLY A 105 -16.29 -15.79 12.05
N ARG A 106 -17.37 -15.15 11.57
CA ARG A 106 -17.27 -14.01 10.64
C ARG A 106 -16.70 -12.75 11.31
N ILE A 107 -17.09 -12.49 12.57
CA ILE A 107 -16.57 -11.36 13.33
C ILE A 107 -15.08 -11.58 13.62
N GLU A 108 -14.70 -12.76 14.10
CA GLU A 108 -13.30 -13.10 14.36
C GLU A 108 -12.44 -12.95 13.09
N ALA A 109 -12.91 -13.47 11.95
CA ALA A 109 -12.19 -13.31 10.68
C ALA A 109 -11.98 -11.82 10.31
N SER A 110 -13.01 -10.99 10.48
CA SER A 110 -12.90 -9.56 10.20
C SER A 110 -11.92 -8.83 11.11
N LEU A 111 -11.82 -9.23 12.39
CA LEU A 111 -10.84 -8.68 13.32
C LEU A 111 -9.42 -9.14 12.97
N GLN A 112 -9.25 -10.40 12.59
CA GLN A 112 -7.95 -10.94 12.16
C GLN A 112 -7.43 -10.26 10.90
N ASP A 113 -8.30 -9.97 9.92
CA ASP A 113 -7.94 -9.26 8.68
C ASP A 113 -7.38 -7.86 8.98
N VAL A 114 -8.00 -7.12 9.90
CA VAL A 114 -7.52 -5.79 10.33
C VAL A 114 -6.15 -5.91 11.01
N GLY A 115 -5.99 -6.88 11.92
CA GLY A 115 -4.72 -7.11 12.60
C GLY A 115 -3.58 -7.51 11.64
N ALA A 116 -3.89 -8.26 10.58
CA ALA A 116 -2.92 -8.59 9.54
C ALA A 116 -2.48 -7.35 8.75
N GLN A 117 -3.40 -6.44 8.42
CA GLN A 117 -3.10 -5.19 7.72
C GLN A 117 -2.25 -4.24 8.58
N ILE A 118 -2.55 -4.11 9.87
CA ILE A 118 -1.76 -3.30 10.82
C ILE A 118 -0.32 -3.82 10.88
N ARG A 119 -0.13 -5.14 11.03
CA ARG A 119 1.20 -5.77 11.04
C ARG A 119 1.95 -5.60 9.72
N GLN A 120 1.25 -5.64 8.59
CA GLN A 120 1.86 -5.39 7.29
C GLN A 120 2.34 -3.93 7.18
N ALA A 121 1.56 -2.97 7.67
CA ALA A 121 1.95 -1.56 7.68
C ALA A 121 3.18 -1.28 8.56
N GLN A 122 3.37 -2.04 9.65
CA GLN A 122 4.55 -1.94 10.51
C GLN A 122 5.85 -2.43 9.86
N GLN A 123 5.76 -3.26 8.81
CA GLN A 123 6.90 -3.86 8.12
C GLN A 123 7.31 -3.09 6.85
N CYS A 124 6.53 -2.09 6.44
CA CYS A 124 6.81 -1.19 5.32
C CYS A 124 7.74 -0.05 5.74
#